data_AF-A0A256C6Z4-F1
#
_entry.id   AF-A0A256C6Z4-F1
#
_cell.length_a   1.000
_cell.length_b   1.000
_cell.length_c   1.000
_cell.angle_alpha   90.00
_cell.angle_beta   90.00
_cell.angle_gamma   90.00
#
_symmetry.space_group_name_H-M   'P 1'
#
loop_
_entity.id
_entity.type
_entity.pdbx_description
1 polymer ?
#
loop_
_entity_poly.entity_id
_entity_poly.type
_entity_poly.pdbx_seq_one_letter_code
_entity_poly.pdbx_strand_id
1 'polypeptide(L)'
;MFRYFKNDESFLRPMIYDYWSFFLWSIYEYIYPAVNDLNIRDATANVLPMAQLSDQWGYDHGNYGVLCHLLPKADIPVLQVSIDAHQKSRAHYEIGQRLKNLRDEKILIIGSGNIVHNLYQIGQVQSRPWVQNFDEQVVKLTKQHDIEGILNLENTHPDFHLAAPTPDHFYPFLSALGATDVTDELEVFNQDITLETLTMTSFVWRSTK
;
A
#
# COMPACT_ATOMS: atom_id res chain seq x y z
N MET A 1 -1.30 -6.46 14.44
CA MET A 1 -1.13 -7.82 13.90
C MET A 1 -1.60 -7.86 12.46
N PHE A 2 -0.85 -8.52 11.57
CA PHE A 2 -1.24 -8.75 10.18
C PHE A 2 -2.51 -9.59 10.10
N ARG A 3 -3.43 -9.23 9.21
CA ARG A 3 -4.67 -9.97 8.96
C ARG A 3 -4.89 -10.13 7.46
N TYR A 4 -5.39 -11.27 7.03
CA TYR A 4 -5.96 -11.45 5.69
C TYR A 4 -7.43 -11.79 5.80
N PHE A 5 -8.21 -11.44 4.79
CA PHE A 5 -9.65 -11.28 4.95
C PHE A 5 -10.46 -12.39 4.24
N LYS A 6 -11.25 -13.18 4.99
CA LYS A 6 -12.10 -14.30 4.49
C LYS A 6 -13.39 -13.79 3.81
N ASN A 7 -13.64 -14.06 2.53
CA ASN A 7 -14.99 -13.87 1.97
C ASN A 7 -15.59 -15.24 1.65
N ASP A 8 -16.78 -15.45 2.17
CA ASP A 8 -17.71 -16.51 1.85
C ASP A 8 -18.40 -16.16 0.52
N GLU A 9 -18.77 -17.16 -0.27
CA GLU A 9 -19.26 -17.02 -1.66
C GLU A 9 -20.53 -16.15 -1.85
N SER A 10 -21.12 -15.61 -0.78
CA SER A 10 -22.48 -15.06 -0.80
C SER A 10 -22.66 -13.62 -0.30
N PHE A 11 -21.62 -12.88 0.12
CA PHE A 11 -21.81 -11.50 0.59
C PHE A 11 -20.71 -10.55 0.14
N LEU A 12 -21.13 -9.43 -0.46
CA LEU A 12 -20.30 -8.22 -0.62
C LEU A 12 -19.76 -7.82 0.75
N ARG A 13 -18.45 -7.59 0.88
CA ARG A 13 -17.89 -7.04 2.12
C ARG A 13 -18.53 -5.68 2.42
N PRO A 14 -18.70 -5.32 3.70
CA PRO A 14 -19.08 -3.96 4.04
C PRO A 14 -18.02 -2.99 3.49
N MET A 15 -18.45 -1.88 2.92
CA MET A 15 -17.55 -0.77 2.59
C MET A 15 -17.23 -0.01 3.88
N ILE A 16 -15.97 0.32 4.10
CA ILE A 16 -15.55 1.22 5.17
C ILE A 16 -15.37 2.61 4.54
N TYR A 17 -16.11 3.58 5.07
CA TYR A 17 -16.02 4.97 4.66
C TYR A 17 -15.33 5.79 5.76
N ASP A 18 -14.01 5.75 5.78
CA ASP A 18 -13.12 6.36 6.77
C ASP A 18 -12.67 7.78 6.40
N TYR A 19 -13.52 8.50 5.65
CA TYR A 19 -13.24 9.82 5.12
C TYR A 19 -13.21 10.96 6.13
N TRP A 20 -13.68 10.74 7.37
CA TRP A 20 -13.73 11.59 8.58
C TRP A 20 -14.03 13.11 8.44
N SER A 21 -14.22 13.65 7.23
CA SER A 21 -14.38 15.07 6.86
C SER A 21 -14.72 15.29 5.36
N PHE A 22 -14.75 14.26 4.51
CA PHE A 22 -15.12 14.42 3.09
C PHE A 22 -16.64 14.31 2.89
N PHE A 23 -17.29 15.38 2.42
CA PHE A 23 -18.75 15.56 2.43
C PHE A 23 -19.47 15.23 1.10
N LEU A 24 -18.86 14.43 0.22
CA LEU A 24 -19.51 14.02 -1.03
C LEU A 24 -20.39 12.79 -0.77
N TRP A 25 -21.70 12.93 -0.63
CA TRP A 25 -22.58 11.78 -0.33
C TRP A 25 -22.44 10.60 -1.30
N SER A 26 -22.13 10.87 -2.58
CA SER A 26 -21.92 9.84 -3.60
C SER A 26 -20.77 8.88 -3.30
N ILE A 27 -19.74 9.28 -2.53
CA ILE A 27 -18.65 8.34 -2.16
C ILE A 27 -19.08 7.34 -1.09
N TYR A 28 -20.13 7.64 -0.30
CA TYR A 28 -20.69 6.75 0.71
C TYR A 28 -21.71 5.75 0.14
N GLU A 29 -22.08 5.89 -1.13
CA GLU A 29 -22.96 4.97 -1.85
C GLU A 29 -22.18 4.01 -2.77
N TYR A 30 -20.88 4.26 -2.95
CA TYR A 30 -20.04 3.49 -3.86
C TYR A 30 -19.67 2.12 -3.28
N ILE A 31 -20.02 1.06 -4.01
CA ILE A 31 -19.67 -0.32 -3.66
C ILE A 31 -18.71 -0.87 -4.69
N TYR A 32 -17.55 -1.36 -4.24
CA TYR A 32 -16.61 -2.09 -5.09
C TYR A 32 -16.86 -3.62 -4.94
N PRO A 33 -17.44 -4.29 -5.95
CA PRO A 33 -17.92 -5.66 -5.80
C PRO A 33 -16.82 -6.70 -6.06
N ALA A 34 -15.68 -6.55 -5.40
CA ALA A 34 -14.57 -7.48 -5.55
C ALA A 34 -14.94 -8.90 -5.11
N VAL A 35 -14.67 -9.86 -5.99
CA VAL A 35 -14.78 -11.29 -5.70
C VAL A 35 -13.57 -11.74 -4.89
N ASN A 36 -13.71 -12.77 -4.06
CA ASN A 36 -12.58 -13.39 -3.36
C ASN A 36 -12.28 -14.76 -3.97
N ASP A 37 -11.04 -15.19 -3.87
CA ASP A 37 -10.58 -16.50 -4.29
C ASP A 37 -9.97 -17.23 -3.09
N LEU A 38 -10.60 -18.33 -2.69
CA LEU A 38 -10.16 -19.12 -1.55
C LEU A 38 -8.79 -19.75 -1.80
N ASN A 39 -8.40 -20.02 -3.05
CA ASN A 39 -7.08 -20.53 -3.38
C ASN A 39 -6.01 -19.47 -3.14
N ILE A 40 -6.25 -18.22 -3.57
CA ILE A 40 -5.34 -17.10 -3.31
C ILE A 40 -5.23 -16.84 -1.80
N ARG A 41 -6.35 -16.93 -1.07
CA ARG A 41 -6.36 -16.85 0.40
C ARG A 41 -5.46 -17.90 1.03
N ASP A 42 -5.63 -19.17 0.64
CA ASP A 42 -4.89 -20.28 1.25
C ASP A 42 -3.40 -20.23 0.87
N ALA A 43 -3.08 -19.88 -0.38
CA ALA A 43 -1.70 -19.62 -0.80
C ALA A 43 -1.06 -18.49 0.02
N THR A 44 -1.79 -17.38 0.23
CA THR A 44 -1.32 -16.25 1.06
C THR A 44 -1.15 -16.63 2.52
N ALA A 45 -2.08 -17.40 3.08
CA ALA A 45 -2.01 -17.91 4.46
C ALA A 45 -0.78 -18.79 4.68
N ASN A 46 -0.43 -19.63 3.70
CA ASN A 46 0.74 -20.51 3.76
C ASN A 46 2.06 -19.73 3.82
N VAL A 47 2.17 -18.62 3.10
CA VAL A 47 3.40 -17.81 3.08
C VAL A 47 3.45 -16.78 4.23
N LEU A 48 2.29 -16.41 4.79
CA LEU A 48 2.15 -15.49 5.92
C LEU A 48 1.55 -16.16 7.18
N PRO A 49 2.23 -17.13 7.80
CA PRO A 49 1.70 -17.85 8.97
C PRO A 49 1.54 -16.96 10.22
N MET A 50 2.15 -15.78 10.25
CA MET A 50 2.00 -14.77 11.30
C MET A 50 0.72 -13.93 11.16
N ALA A 51 0.09 -13.95 9.98
CA ALA A 51 -1.14 -13.22 9.74
C ALA A 51 -2.35 -14.07 10.17
N GLN A 52 -3.37 -13.42 10.72
CA GLN A 52 -4.61 -14.10 11.12
C GLN A 52 -5.72 -13.88 10.10
N LEU A 53 -6.51 -14.93 9.86
CA LEU A 53 -7.74 -14.80 9.10
C LEU A 53 -8.72 -13.92 9.89
N SER A 54 -9.29 -12.91 9.23
CA SER A 54 -10.35 -12.07 9.79
C SER A 54 -11.52 -12.00 8.82
N ASP A 55 -12.74 -12.07 9.33
CA ASP A 55 -13.97 -11.85 8.57
C ASP A 55 -14.56 -10.44 8.82
N GLN A 56 -14.01 -9.68 9.77
CA GLN A 56 -14.70 -8.53 10.36
C GLN A 56 -14.41 -7.16 9.71
N TRP A 57 -13.49 -7.06 8.74
CA TRP A 57 -13.07 -5.77 8.18
C TRP A 57 -13.52 -5.58 6.74
N GLY A 58 -13.92 -4.37 6.37
CA GLY A 58 -14.43 -4.04 5.04
C GLY A 58 -13.38 -3.55 4.03
N TYR A 59 -13.83 -3.22 2.82
CA TYR A 59 -13.03 -2.49 1.84
C TYR A 59 -13.01 -0.99 2.20
N ASP A 60 -11.86 -0.48 2.65
CA ASP A 60 -11.63 0.94 2.92
C ASP A 60 -11.22 1.73 1.66
N HIS A 61 -11.21 3.06 1.77
CA HIS A 61 -10.92 3.97 0.65
C HIS A 61 -9.53 3.75 0.05
N GLY A 62 -8.53 3.41 0.87
CA GLY A 62 -7.17 3.13 0.42
C GLY A 62 -7.12 1.95 -0.53
N ASN A 63 -8.06 1.02 -0.40
CA ASN A 63 -8.22 -0.09 -1.33
C ASN A 63 -9.07 0.27 -2.55
N TYR A 64 -10.37 0.53 -2.34
CA TYR A 64 -11.29 0.64 -3.48
C TYR A 64 -11.05 1.90 -4.32
N GLY A 65 -10.46 2.96 -3.74
CA GLY A 65 -10.09 4.18 -4.46
C GLY A 65 -9.04 3.93 -5.54
N VAL A 66 -8.20 2.90 -5.40
CA VAL A 66 -7.25 2.47 -6.44
C VAL A 66 -7.92 1.45 -7.38
N LEU A 67 -8.58 0.44 -6.81
CA LEU A 67 -9.13 -0.66 -7.59
C LEU A 67 -10.29 -0.28 -8.50
N CYS A 68 -11.09 0.75 -8.15
CA CYS A 68 -12.16 1.21 -9.02
C CYS A 68 -11.64 1.79 -10.35
N HIS A 69 -10.42 2.32 -10.37
CA HIS A 69 -9.77 2.84 -11.57
C HIS A 69 -8.94 1.78 -12.29
N LEU A 70 -8.21 0.94 -11.53
CA LEU A 70 -7.35 -0.09 -12.10
C LEU A 70 -8.17 -1.28 -12.64
N LEU A 71 -9.20 -1.70 -11.90
CA LEU A 71 -10.02 -2.90 -12.13
C LEU A 71 -11.52 -2.54 -12.02
N PRO A 72 -12.05 -1.66 -12.89
CA PRO A 72 -13.41 -1.11 -12.77
C PRO A 72 -14.52 -2.16 -12.86
N LYS A 73 -14.25 -3.30 -13.51
CA LYS A 73 -15.20 -4.41 -13.65
C LYS A 73 -15.28 -5.31 -12.42
N ALA A 74 -14.30 -5.22 -11.52
CA ALA A 74 -14.16 -6.07 -10.33
C ALA A 74 -14.27 -7.59 -10.64
N ASP A 75 -13.80 -7.99 -11.83
CA ASP A 75 -13.82 -9.37 -12.33
C ASP A 75 -12.55 -10.16 -11.97
N ILE A 76 -11.56 -9.50 -11.37
CA ILE A 76 -10.36 -10.13 -10.80
C ILE A 76 -10.55 -10.28 -9.29
N PRO A 77 -10.29 -11.48 -8.71
CA PRO A 77 -10.37 -11.66 -7.28
C PRO A 77 -9.37 -10.79 -6.50
N VAL A 78 -9.80 -10.27 -5.36
CA VAL A 78 -8.99 -9.41 -4.49
C VAL A 78 -8.92 -10.01 -3.09
N LEU A 79 -7.70 -10.12 -2.57
CA LEU A 79 -7.43 -10.44 -1.17
C LEU A 79 -6.73 -9.26 -0.51
N GLN A 80 -7.29 -8.79 0.59
CA GLN A 80 -6.66 -7.76 1.41
C GLN A 80 -5.73 -8.38 2.45
N VAL A 81 -4.57 -7.76 2.64
CA VAL A 81 -3.66 -8.01 3.75
C VAL A 81 -3.47 -6.71 4.50
N SER A 82 -3.77 -6.70 5.81
CA SER A 82 -3.60 -5.52 6.65
C SER A 82 -2.13 -5.27 6.95
N ILE A 83 -1.79 -4.05 7.33
CA ILE A 83 -0.52 -3.72 7.98
C ILE A 83 -0.61 -3.92 9.50
N ASP A 84 0.53 -3.99 10.16
CA ASP A 84 0.65 -3.99 11.62
C ASP A 84 1.31 -2.70 12.12
N ALA A 85 0.51 -1.77 12.68
CA ALA A 85 1.01 -0.47 13.16
C ALA A 85 2.02 -0.56 14.32
N HIS A 86 2.13 -1.72 14.99
CA HIS A 86 3.12 -1.93 16.05
C HIS A 86 4.48 -2.39 15.53
N GLN A 87 4.59 -2.70 14.25
CA GLN A 87 5.81 -3.15 13.62
C GLN A 87 6.59 -1.99 12.99
N LYS A 88 7.87 -2.25 12.73
CA LYS A 88 8.80 -1.31 12.08
C LYS A 88 8.97 -1.64 10.61
N SER A 89 9.54 -0.70 9.84
CA SER A 89 9.77 -0.78 8.40
C SER A 89 10.26 -2.15 7.91
N ARG A 90 11.26 -2.73 8.59
CA ARG A 90 11.83 -4.04 8.22
C ARG A 90 10.80 -5.17 8.21
N ALA A 91 9.90 -5.21 9.18
CA ALA A 91 8.88 -6.27 9.23
C ALA A 91 7.95 -6.21 8.01
N HIS A 92 7.57 -5.02 7.56
CA HIS A 92 6.71 -4.85 6.38
C HIS A 92 7.43 -5.26 5.09
N TYR A 93 8.72 -4.94 4.98
CA TYR A 93 9.54 -5.45 3.88
C TYR A 93 9.64 -6.98 3.87
N GLU A 94 9.85 -7.60 5.03
CA GLU A 94 9.89 -9.07 5.18
C GLU A 94 8.55 -9.74 4.84
N ILE A 95 7.41 -9.07 5.09
CA ILE A 95 6.10 -9.53 4.61
C ILE A 95 6.07 -9.56 3.08
N GLY A 96 6.55 -8.49 2.44
CA GLY A 96 6.73 -8.45 0.98
C GLY A 96 7.58 -9.61 0.45
N GLN A 97 8.71 -9.88 1.11
CA GLN A 97 9.60 -10.98 0.73
C GLN A 97 8.91 -12.35 0.78
N ARG A 98 8.01 -12.55 1.75
CA ARG A 98 7.21 -13.79 1.86
C ARG A 98 6.16 -13.89 0.76
N LEU A 99 5.54 -12.77 0.39
CA LEU A 99 4.55 -12.71 -0.68
C LEU A 99 5.15 -12.88 -2.07
N LYS A 100 6.45 -12.59 -2.24
CA LYS A 100 7.16 -12.60 -3.52
C LYS A 100 6.87 -13.81 -4.41
N ASN A 101 6.90 -15.02 -3.87
CA ASN A 101 6.73 -16.25 -4.66
C ASN A 101 5.32 -16.37 -5.27
N LEU A 102 4.31 -15.69 -4.69
CA LEU A 102 2.96 -15.66 -5.26
C LEU A 102 2.92 -14.98 -6.64
N ARG A 103 3.92 -14.15 -6.96
CA ARG A 103 4.05 -13.54 -8.30
C ARG A 103 4.24 -14.60 -9.38
N ASP A 104 4.93 -15.70 -9.09
CA ASP A 104 5.11 -16.83 -10.01
C ASP A 104 3.78 -17.57 -10.27
N GLU A 105 2.83 -17.46 -9.35
CA GLU A 105 1.45 -17.95 -9.47
C GLU A 105 0.51 -16.95 -10.16
N LYS A 106 1.07 -15.91 -10.81
CA LYS A 106 0.33 -14.83 -11.51
C LYS A 106 -0.53 -13.97 -10.58
N ILE A 107 -0.16 -13.86 -9.31
CA ILE A 107 -0.81 -12.96 -8.35
C ILE A 107 -0.13 -11.58 -8.42
N LEU A 108 -0.94 -10.54 -8.65
CA LEU A 108 -0.50 -9.15 -8.59
C LEU A 108 -0.49 -8.66 -7.14
N ILE A 109 0.65 -8.16 -6.68
CA ILE A 109 0.79 -7.56 -5.34
C ILE A 109 0.69 -6.04 -5.49
N ILE A 110 -0.24 -5.44 -4.75
CA ILE A 110 -0.47 -3.99 -4.75
C ILE A 110 -0.25 -3.46 -3.33
N GLY A 111 0.69 -2.53 -3.17
CA GLY A 111 0.81 -1.70 -1.98
C GLY A 111 0.15 -0.35 -2.24
N SER A 112 -0.98 -0.08 -1.59
CA SER A 112 -1.68 1.21 -1.69
C SER A 112 -1.44 2.05 -0.44
N GLY A 113 -0.93 3.27 -0.63
CA GLY A 113 -0.56 4.20 0.44
C GLY A 113 0.09 5.46 -0.15
N ASN A 114 0.88 6.18 0.65
CA ASN A 114 1.60 7.38 0.21
C ASN A 114 3.00 7.41 0.84
N ILE A 115 3.98 7.90 0.07
CA ILE A 115 5.34 8.12 0.60
C ILE A 115 5.36 9.23 1.65
N VAL A 116 4.67 10.35 1.36
CA VAL A 116 4.40 11.44 2.28
C VAL A 116 2.89 11.53 2.49
N HIS A 117 2.47 11.41 3.75
CA HIS A 117 1.08 11.48 4.20
C HIS A 117 0.97 12.32 5.49
N ASN A 118 0.98 13.65 5.35
CA ASN A 118 0.81 14.53 6.49
C ASN A 118 -0.45 15.40 6.37
N LEU A 119 -1.53 14.91 6.99
CA LEU A 119 -2.81 15.61 7.04
C LEU A 119 -2.78 16.88 7.92
N TYR A 120 -1.84 16.98 8.87
CA TYR A 120 -1.72 18.16 9.75
C TYR A 120 -1.21 19.41 9.03
N GLN A 121 -0.60 19.24 7.85
CA GLN A 121 -0.01 20.32 7.06
C GLN A 121 -0.65 20.51 5.67
N ILE A 122 -1.84 19.95 5.44
CA ILE A 122 -2.58 20.14 4.18
C ILE A 122 -2.72 21.64 3.84
N GLY A 123 -2.44 21.98 2.58
CA GLY A 123 -2.58 23.33 2.05
C GLY A 123 -1.48 24.31 2.47
N GLN A 124 -0.51 23.87 3.27
CA GLN A 124 0.64 24.68 3.66
C GLN A 124 1.68 24.70 2.55
N VAL A 125 1.65 25.74 1.70
CA VAL A 125 2.55 25.88 0.54
C VAL A 125 4.04 25.81 0.93
N GLN A 126 4.40 26.28 2.13
CA GLN A 126 5.76 26.20 2.66
C GLN A 126 6.25 24.76 2.90
N SER A 127 5.34 23.78 2.91
CA SER A 127 5.68 22.38 3.14
C SER A 127 6.24 21.69 1.90
N ARG A 128 5.88 22.16 0.70
CA ARG A 128 6.27 21.54 -0.58
C ARG A 128 7.77 21.23 -0.71
N PRO A 129 8.72 22.09 -0.30
CA PRO A 129 10.14 21.79 -0.44
C PRO A 129 10.61 20.56 0.34
N TRP A 130 10.20 20.40 1.61
CA TRP A 130 10.60 19.24 2.40
C TRP A 130 9.86 17.97 1.96
N VAL A 131 8.61 18.11 1.52
CA VAL A 131 7.82 17.01 0.94
C VAL A 131 8.51 16.45 -0.30
N GLN A 132 8.89 17.34 -1.22
CA GLN A 132 9.61 16.98 -2.43
C GLN A 132 10.96 16.33 -2.11
N ASN A 133 11.74 16.91 -1.18
CA ASN A 133 13.04 16.35 -0.81
C ASN A 133 12.94 14.93 -0.23
N PHE A 134 11.96 14.68 0.65
CA PHE A 134 11.74 13.34 1.20
C PHE A 134 11.33 12.34 0.11
N ASP A 135 10.37 12.70 -0.73
CA ASP A 135 9.89 11.85 -1.83
C ASP A 135 11.01 11.52 -2.83
N GLU A 136 11.77 12.52 -3.26
CA GLU A 136 12.92 12.36 -4.15
C GLU A 136 13.99 11.44 -3.56
N GLN A 137 14.23 11.53 -2.24
CA GLN A 137 15.16 10.63 -1.56
C GLN A 137 14.66 9.18 -1.56
N VAL A 138 13.37 8.94 -1.32
CA VAL A 138 12.77 7.60 -1.41
C VAL A 138 12.87 7.05 -2.84
N VAL A 139 12.50 7.84 -3.83
CA VAL A 139 12.61 7.49 -5.26
C VAL A 139 14.06 7.16 -5.62
N LYS A 140 15.02 7.97 -5.19
CA LYS A 140 16.44 7.78 -5.46
C LYS A 140 16.95 6.48 -4.87
N LEU A 141 16.69 6.21 -3.60
CA LEU A 141 17.10 4.96 -2.96
C LEU A 141 16.45 3.74 -3.64
N THR A 142 15.19 3.88 -4.06
CA THR A 142 14.46 2.83 -4.78
C THR A 142 15.12 2.52 -6.12
N LYS A 143 15.46 3.54 -6.91
CA LYS A 143 16.20 3.38 -8.18
C LYS A 143 17.59 2.78 -8.00
N GLN A 144 18.21 3.00 -6.84
CA GLN A 144 19.52 2.46 -6.49
C GLN A 144 19.45 1.04 -5.93
N HIS A 145 18.24 0.49 -5.72
CA HIS A 145 18.01 -0.75 -4.96
C HIS A 145 18.66 -0.72 -3.56
N ASP A 146 18.75 0.47 -2.94
CA ASP A 146 19.30 0.64 -1.60
C ASP A 146 18.24 0.35 -0.54
N ILE A 147 17.97 -0.94 -0.35
CA ILE A 147 16.95 -1.43 0.59
C ILE A 147 17.27 -1.00 2.02
N GLU A 148 18.53 -1.09 2.44
CA GLU A 148 18.94 -0.72 3.80
C GLU A 148 18.78 0.78 4.04
N GLY A 149 19.12 1.60 3.04
CA GLY A 149 18.87 3.04 3.07
C GLY A 149 17.39 3.37 3.25
N ILE A 150 16.50 2.71 2.50
CA ILE A 150 15.04 2.88 2.61
C ILE A 150 14.54 2.48 3.99
N LEU A 151 14.94 1.30 4.47
CA LEU A 151 14.50 0.77 5.76
C LEU A 151 14.97 1.60 6.95
N ASN A 152 16.06 2.35 6.79
CA ASN A 152 16.64 3.18 7.85
C ASN A 152 16.22 4.65 7.78
N LEU A 153 15.36 5.05 6.83
CA LEU A 153 14.89 6.44 6.70
C LEU A 153 14.29 7.01 7.99
N GLU A 154 13.63 6.18 8.80
CA GLU A 154 13.08 6.57 10.11
C GLU A 154 14.16 7.15 11.04
N ASN A 155 15.40 6.67 10.95
CA ASN A 155 16.50 7.11 11.79
C ASN A 155 17.41 8.14 11.09
N THR A 156 17.44 8.17 9.76
CA THR A 156 18.43 8.95 9.00
C THR A 156 17.89 10.20 8.35
N HIS A 157 16.60 10.25 7.99
CA HIS A 157 16.03 11.40 7.32
C HIS A 157 15.39 12.36 8.33
N PRO A 158 15.79 13.65 8.38
CA PRO A 158 15.29 14.59 9.39
C PRO A 158 13.76 14.78 9.31
N ASP A 159 13.19 14.72 8.11
CA ASP A 159 11.76 14.92 7.88
C ASP A 159 10.93 13.63 7.92
N PHE A 160 11.46 12.46 8.28
CA PHE A 160 10.67 11.21 8.22
C PHE A 160 9.39 11.28 9.06
N HIS A 161 9.50 11.74 10.32
CA HIS A 161 8.33 11.88 11.19
C HIS A 161 7.40 13.04 10.79
N LEU A 162 7.87 13.94 9.94
CA LEU A 162 7.02 14.97 9.33
C LEU A 162 6.32 14.43 8.08
N ALA A 163 7.00 13.61 7.28
CA ALA A 163 6.45 12.97 6.10
C ALA A 163 5.41 11.89 6.43
N ALA A 164 5.67 11.11 7.47
CA ALA A 164 4.80 10.03 7.92
C ALA A 164 4.62 10.10 9.45
N PRO A 165 3.81 11.06 9.96
CA PRO A 165 3.57 11.21 11.41
C PRO A 165 3.09 9.91 12.05
N THR A 166 2.26 9.18 11.32
CA THR A 166 2.07 7.74 11.48
C THR A 166 2.59 7.05 10.21
N PRO A 167 3.50 6.07 10.32
CA PRO A 167 4.14 5.45 9.15
C PRO A 167 3.27 4.40 8.45
N ASP A 168 2.01 4.27 8.84
CA ASP A 168 1.08 3.27 8.34
C ASP A 168 0.83 3.41 6.82
N HIS A 169 0.80 4.64 6.29
CA HIS A 169 0.65 4.89 4.85
C HIS A 169 1.95 4.64 4.05
N PHE A 170 3.11 4.62 4.71
CA PHE A 170 4.41 4.33 4.09
C PHE A 170 4.68 2.81 4.00
N TYR A 171 4.16 2.03 4.94
CA TYR A 171 4.39 0.58 5.01
C TYR A 171 3.89 -0.27 3.82
N PRO A 172 2.79 0.08 3.12
CA PRO A 172 2.39 -0.59 1.88
C PRO A 172 3.48 -0.55 0.81
N PHE A 173 4.19 0.57 0.66
CA PHE A 173 5.33 0.68 -0.26
C PHE A 173 6.44 -0.32 0.12
N LEU A 174 6.76 -0.47 1.40
CA LEU A 174 7.78 -1.43 1.85
C LEU A 174 7.38 -2.88 1.58
N SER A 175 6.10 -3.22 1.77
CA SER A 175 5.57 -4.55 1.45
C SER A 175 5.64 -4.83 -0.05
N ALA A 176 5.28 -3.86 -0.90
CA ALA A 176 5.40 -4.00 -2.35
C ALA A 176 6.87 -4.14 -2.79
N LEU A 177 7.76 -3.31 -2.23
CA LEU A 177 9.20 -3.34 -2.47
C LEU A 177 9.80 -4.70 -2.07
N GLY A 178 9.39 -5.26 -0.93
CA GLY A 178 9.85 -6.58 -0.48
C GLY A 178 9.47 -7.72 -1.41
N ALA A 179 8.38 -7.58 -2.15
CA ALA A 179 7.94 -8.56 -3.12
C ALA A 179 8.72 -8.53 -4.45
N THR A 180 9.67 -7.60 -4.62
CA THR A 180 10.44 -7.42 -5.86
C THR A 180 11.65 -8.35 -5.97
N ASP A 181 12.12 -8.57 -7.20
CA ASP A 181 13.41 -9.15 -7.54
C ASP A 181 14.39 -8.05 -7.98
N VAL A 182 15.69 -8.27 -7.75
CA VAL A 182 16.75 -7.34 -8.22
C VAL A 182 16.79 -7.18 -9.74
N THR A 183 16.18 -8.12 -10.46
CA THR A 183 16.08 -8.12 -11.93
C THR A 183 14.79 -7.49 -12.44
N ASP A 184 13.87 -7.08 -11.57
CA ASP A 184 12.63 -6.43 -12.00
C ASP A 184 12.93 -5.05 -12.59
N GLU A 185 12.23 -4.71 -13.67
CA GLU A 185 12.33 -3.37 -14.25
C GLU A 185 11.44 -2.41 -13.47
N LEU A 186 12.08 -1.41 -12.85
CA LEU A 186 11.40 -0.34 -12.14
C LEU A 186 10.97 0.80 -13.08
N GLU A 187 9.69 1.14 -13.05
CA GLU A 187 9.15 2.38 -13.58
C GLU A 187 8.55 3.22 -12.43
N VAL A 188 8.84 4.52 -12.42
CA VAL A 188 8.11 5.48 -11.58
C VAL A 188 7.21 6.29 -12.51
N PHE A 189 5.92 5.98 -12.51
CA PHE A 189 4.97 6.48 -13.51
C PHE A 189 4.14 7.67 -13.03
N ASN A 190 4.21 7.98 -11.74
CA ASN A 190 3.62 9.18 -11.15
C ASN A 190 4.50 9.68 -10.00
N GLN A 191 4.62 11.00 -9.85
CA GLN A 191 5.33 11.67 -8.74
C GLN A 191 4.66 13.00 -8.35
N ASP A 192 3.35 13.09 -8.51
CA ASP A 192 2.62 14.31 -8.19
C ASP A 192 2.54 14.57 -6.67
N ILE A 193 2.56 15.84 -6.29
CA ILE A 193 2.30 16.30 -4.92
C ILE A 193 0.94 17.00 -4.90
N THR A 194 0.00 16.41 -4.16
CA THR A 194 -1.36 16.92 -3.97
C THR A 194 -1.51 17.52 -2.57
N LEU A 195 -2.38 18.53 -2.44
CA LEU A 195 -2.67 19.22 -1.17
C LEU A 195 -1.42 19.67 -0.39
N GLU A 196 -0.33 19.92 -1.11
CA GLU A 196 1.01 20.27 -0.61
C GLU A 196 1.75 19.18 0.18
N THR A 197 1.05 18.20 0.78
CA THR A 197 1.64 17.22 1.73
C THR A 197 1.20 15.77 1.51
N LEU A 198 0.63 15.47 0.34
CA LEU A 198 0.26 14.12 -0.07
C LEU A 198 0.94 13.76 -1.40
N THR A 199 1.97 12.92 -1.35
CA THR A 199 2.64 12.45 -2.58
C THR A 199 1.85 11.30 -3.18
N MET A 200 1.59 11.38 -4.48
CA MET A 200 0.95 10.33 -5.27
C MET A 200 1.97 9.44 -5.99
N THR A 201 3.22 9.44 -5.50
CA THR A 201 4.33 8.70 -6.08
C THR A 201 4.00 7.23 -6.23
N SER A 202 4.08 6.75 -7.47
CA SER A 202 3.63 5.40 -7.82
C SER A 202 4.70 4.65 -8.60
N PHE A 203 4.98 3.43 -8.15
CA PHE A 203 6.01 2.55 -8.68
C PHE A 203 5.38 1.32 -9.33
N VAL A 204 5.95 0.85 -10.43
CA VAL A 204 5.65 -0.45 -11.03
C VAL A 204 6.96 -1.20 -11.21
N TRP A 205 7.00 -2.44 -10.71
CA TRP A 205 8.07 -3.38 -10.99
C TRP A 205 7.54 -4.46 -11.93
N ARG A 206 8.15 -4.58 -13.11
CA ARG A 206 7.79 -5.61 -14.08
C ARG A 206 8.74 -6.79 -13.96
N SER A 207 8.16 -7.99 -13.81
CA SER A 207 8.92 -9.23 -13.90
C SER A 207 9.60 -9.32 -15.26
N THR A 208 10.89 -9.61 -15.23
CA THR A 208 11.68 -9.99 -16.42
C THR A 208 11.72 -11.50 -16.65
N LYS A 209 11.11 -12.28 -15.73
CA LYS A 209 10.90 -13.73 -15.83
C LYS A 209 9.56 -14.05 -16.48
#